data_AF-A0A8T4SN81-F1
#
_entry.id   AF-A0A8T4SN81-F1
#
_cell.length_a   1.000
_cell.length_b   1.000
_cell.length_c   1.000
_cell.angle_alpha   90.00
_cell.angle_beta   90.00
_cell.angle_gamma   90.00
#
_symmetry.space_group_name_H-M   'P 1'
#
loop_
_entity.id
_entity.type
_entity.pdbx_description
1 polymer ?
#
loop_
_entity_poly.entity_id
_entity_poly.type
_entity_poly.pdbx_seq_one_letter_code
_entity_poly.pdbx_strand_id
1 'polypeptide(L)'
;MSILLEDAVVLPAEITIPRSEFTLDYSRVPPEYHASASPDDRILLFKGALEGFEDMGFVSNAIRRGHWDHLWDIKRKIESGYDLRELLDRHTSYYGHTPLLSATFNPECAQVFAPTDRFVRKKHPKTIYEITIPANRCIVDPFNTGECGAAQEIMIFGLIYPDEIAAVKILNDDAHSELLVQGEFGPYIPWVRDKTSTNRAVKDPTNWRRRERLPC
;
A
#
# COMPACT_ATOMS: atom_id res chain seq x y z
N MET A 1 1.31 11.08 -21.56
CA MET A 1 1.65 11.23 -20.14
C MET A 1 1.30 9.91 -19.45
N SER A 2 2.32 9.16 -19.07
CA SER A 2 2.25 7.74 -18.69
C SER A 2 2.03 7.62 -17.19
N ILE A 3 0.79 7.43 -16.76
CA ILE A 3 0.45 7.07 -15.39
C ILE A 3 -0.12 5.64 -15.46
N LEU A 4 0.47 4.74 -14.66
CA LEU A 4 0.05 3.34 -14.40
C LEU A 4 0.54 2.27 -15.40
N LEU A 5 1.79 1.84 -15.27
CA LEU A 5 2.29 0.60 -15.87
C LEU A 5 3.37 -0.05 -14.98
N GLU A 6 3.12 -0.33 -13.69
CA GLU A 6 4.23 -0.84 -12.85
C GLU A 6 3.91 -1.93 -11.81
N ASP A 7 2.72 -2.53 -11.75
CA ASP A 7 2.47 -3.38 -10.57
C ASP A 7 2.93 -4.85 -10.71
N ALA A 8 3.15 -5.41 -11.91
CA ALA A 8 3.50 -6.83 -12.05
C ALA A 8 4.94 -7.09 -12.51
N VAL A 9 5.77 -7.57 -11.58
CA VAL A 9 7.03 -8.26 -11.89
C VAL A 9 7.17 -9.46 -10.96
N VAL A 10 7.31 -10.64 -11.56
CA VAL A 10 7.76 -11.85 -10.91
C VAL A 10 9.21 -11.63 -10.48
N LEU A 11 9.52 -11.75 -9.20
CA LEU A 11 10.91 -11.74 -8.73
C LEU A 11 11.69 -12.80 -9.55
N PRO A 12 12.86 -12.45 -10.13
CA PRO A 12 13.71 -13.45 -10.78
C PRO A 12 13.93 -14.61 -9.80
N ALA A 13 13.74 -15.83 -10.27
CA ALA A 13 13.68 -17.07 -9.48
C ALA A 13 14.95 -17.41 -8.64
N GLU A 14 15.92 -16.50 -8.54
CA GLU A 14 17.25 -16.75 -7.99
C GLU A 14 17.61 -15.91 -6.75
N ILE A 15 16.75 -14.99 -6.29
CA ILE A 15 16.99 -14.25 -5.04
C ILE A 15 15.92 -14.59 -4.01
N THR A 16 16.21 -15.55 -3.14
CA THR A 16 15.39 -15.85 -1.96
C THR A 16 15.93 -15.03 -0.79
N ILE A 17 15.36 -13.85 -0.54
CA ILE A 17 15.67 -13.07 0.66
C ILE A 17 14.79 -13.55 1.81
N PRO A 18 15.36 -13.86 2.99
CA PRO A 18 14.57 -14.22 4.16
C PRO A 18 13.55 -13.14 4.53
N ARG A 19 12.36 -13.55 4.98
CA ARG A 19 11.30 -12.61 5.39
C ARG A 19 11.76 -11.63 6.48
N SER A 20 12.65 -12.09 7.35
CA SER A 20 13.26 -11.30 8.43
C SER A 20 14.05 -10.10 7.93
N GLU A 21 14.53 -10.10 6.69
CA GLU A 21 15.20 -8.92 6.13
C GLU A 21 14.21 -7.76 5.90
N PHE A 22 12.92 -8.07 5.78
CA PHE A 22 11.84 -7.10 5.59
C PHE A 22 11.08 -6.77 6.87
N THR A 23 11.62 -7.13 8.04
CA THR A 23 11.14 -6.67 9.35
C THR A 23 12.03 -5.55 9.86
N LEU A 24 11.44 -4.53 10.48
CA LEU A 24 12.13 -3.41 11.11
C LEU A 24 12.41 -3.75 12.57
N ASP A 25 13.58 -3.37 13.06
CA ASP A 25 13.87 -3.42 14.49
C ASP A 25 13.14 -2.29 15.23
N TYR A 26 11.93 -2.58 15.71
CA TYR A 26 11.08 -1.64 16.46
C TYR A 26 11.73 -1.09 17.72
N SER A 27 12.74 -1.76 18.30
CA SER A 27 13.47 -1.21 19.45
C SER A 27 14.31 0.02 19.07
N ARG A 28 14.58 0.20 17.77
CA ARG A 28 15.35 1.30 17.22
C ARG A 28 14.51 2.30 16.42
N VAL A 29 13.31 1.90 15.98
CA VAL A 29 12.35 2.81 15.34
C VAL A 29 11.68 3.66 16.42
N PRO A 30 11.58 5.00 16.26
CA PRO A 30 10.89 5.84 17.24
C PRO A 30 9.41 5.43 17.40
N PRO A 31 8.87 5.36 18.64
CA PRO A 31 7.53 4.85 18.91
C PRO A 31 6.39 5.52 18.14
N GLU A 32 6.54 6.81 17.80
CA GLU A 32 5.56 7.57 17.02
C GLU A 32 5.37 7.05 15.59
N TYR A 33 6.32 6.26 15.06
CA TYR A 33 6.21 5.62 13.75
C TYR A 33 5.72 4.17 13.84
N HIS A 34 5.50 3.63 15.04
CA HIS A 34 5.04 2.25 15.21
C HIS A 34 3.59 2.10 14.74
N ALA A 35 3.32 1.06 13.96
CA ALA A 35 1.97 0.74 13.50
C ALA A 35 1.14 0.00 14.57
N SER A 36 1.79 -0.59 15.58
CA SER A 36 1.19 -1.13 16.80
C SER A 36 2.17 -1.05 17.97
N ALA A 37 1.68 -1.10 19.20
CA ALA A 37 2.51 -1.18 20.41
C ALA A 37 3.35 -2.47 20.48
N SER A 38 2.92 -3.54 19.80
CA SER A 38 3.63 -4.81 19.73
C SER A 38 4.11 -5.09 18.30
N PRO A 39 5.39 -5.44 18.10
CA PRO A 39 5.96 -5.65 16.77
C PRO A 39 5.36 -6.84 16.01
N ASP A 40 4.84 -7.84 16.72
CA ASP A 40 4.32 -9.07 16.12
C ASP A 40 2.80 -9.02 15.86
N ASP A 41 2.14 -7.94 16.26
CA ASP A 41 0.71 -7.77 16.04
C ASP A 41 0.39 -7.80 14.56
N ARG A 42 -0.59 -8.62 14.19
CA ARG A 42 -1.07 -8.71 12.82
C ARG A 42 -2.09 -7.60 12.59
N ILE A 43 -1.70 -6.58 11.83
CA ILE A 43 -2.56 -5.46 11.48
C ILE A 43 -3.29 -5.70 10.17
N LEU A 44 -4.57 -5.36 10.14
CA LEU A 44 -5.43 -5.41 8.96
C LEU A 44 -5.29 -4.11 8.18
N LEU A 45 -4.90 -4.20 6.91
CA LEU A 45 -4.74 -3.06 6.02
C LEU A 45 -5.40 -3.33 4.66
N PHE A 46 -5.56 -2.26 3.90
CA PHE A 46 -6.16 -2.26 2.57
C PHE A 46 -5.26 -1.55 1.58
N LYS A 47 -5.11 -2.16 0.40
CA LYS A 47 -4.27 -1.65 -0.69
C LYS A 47 -5.03 -1.65 -2.00
N GLY A 48 -5.14 -0.49 -2.65
CA GLY A 48 -5.61 -0.40 -4.04
C GLY A 48 -4.46 -0.69 -5.00
N ALA A 49 -4.68 -1.56 -6.00
CA ALA A 49 -3.71 -1.92 -7.04
C ALA A 49 -4.39 -2.55 -8.28
N LEU A 50 -3.62 -2.92 -9.32
CA LEU A 50 -4.16 -3.76 -10.40
C LEU A 50 -4.61 -5.14 -9.86
N GLU A 51 -5.55 -5.79 -10.54
CA GLU A 51 -5.89 -7.20 -10.28
C GLU A 51 -4.73 -8.16 -10.66
N GLY A 52 -4.66 -9.33 -10.01
CA GLY A 52 -3.72 -10.41 -10.36
C GLY A 52 -2.53 -10.58 -9.42
N PHE A 53 -2.47 -9.90 -8.27
CA PHE A 53 -1.39 -10.04 -7.29
C PHE A 53 -1.64 -11.09 -6.22
N GLU A 54 -2.79 -11.75 -6.24
CA GLU A 54 -3.18 -12.74 -5.22
C GLU A 54 -2.10 -13.80 -5.00
N ASP A 55 -1.57 -14.35 -6.09
CA ASP A 55 -0.65 -15.49 -6.03
C ASP A 55 0.83 -15.07 -6.07
N MET A 56 1.12 -13.80 -6.38
CA MET A 56 2.49 -13.28 -6.53
C MET A 56 2.90 -12.32 -5.41
N GLY A 57 1.95 -11.69 -4.72
CA GLY A 57 2.23 -10.63 -3.77
C GLY A 57 2.57 -9.30 -4.44
N PHE A 58 3.08 -8.35 -3.66
CA PHE A 58 3.48 -7.03 -4.14
C PHE A 58 4.96 -6.80 -3.86
N VAL A 59 5.66 -6.15 -4.78
CA VAL A 59 7.08 -5.86 -4.65
C VAL A 59 7.30 -4.36 -4.82
N SER A 60 8.04 -3.74 -3.90
CA SER A 60 8.40 -2.32 -4.03
C SER A 60 9.26 -2.06 -5.28
N ASN A 61 9.20 -0.84 -5.77
CA ASN A 61 9.94 -0.43 -6.96
C ASN A 61 11.46 -0.52 -6.78
N ALA A 62 11.97 -0.30 -5.56
CA ALA A 62 13.38 -0.51 -5.22
C ALA A 62 13.82 -1.94 -5.56
N ILE A 63 13.09 -2.94 -5.06
CA ILE A 63 13.40 -4.35 -5.25
C ILE A 63 13.25 -4.73 -6.73
N ARG A 64 12.16 -4.29 -7.36
CA ARG A 64 11.85 -4.59 -8.77
C ARG A 64 12.97 -4.14 -9.72
N ARG A 65 13.63 -3.02 -9.41
CA ARG A 65 14.74 -2.47 -10.20
C ARG A 65 16.13 -2.87 -9.69
N GLY A 66 16.20 -3.76 -8.69
CA GLY A 66 17.46 -4.27 -8.14
C GLY A 66 18.24 -3.27 -7.30
N HIS A 67 17.59 -2.25 -6.73
CA HIS A 67 18.23 -1.24 -5.87
C HIS A 67 18.30 -1.69 -4.42
N TRP A 68 19.03 -2.78 -4.19
CA TRP A 68 19.22 -3.37 -2.86
C TRP A 68 19.92 -2.41 -1.89
N ASP A 69 20.94 -1.68 -2.35
CA ASP A 69 21.64 -0.70 -1.51
C ASP A 69 20.70 0.40 -1.01
N HIS A 70 19.78 0.85 -1.86
CA HIS A 70 18.77 1.84 -1.50
C HIS A 70 17.76 1.28 -0.50
N LEU A 71 17.27 0.05 -0.72
CA LEU A 71 16.39 -0.65 0.21
C LEU A 71 17.00 -0.71 1.62
N TRP A 72 18.27 -1.13 1.71
CA TRP A 72 18.98 -1.24 3.00
C TRP A 72 19.35 0.10 3.60
N ASP A 73 19.64 1.11 2.79
CA ASP A 73 19.83 2.46 3.28
C ASP A 73 18.57 3.03 3.93
N ILE A 74 17.41 2.85 3.30
CA ILE A 74 16.13 3.28 3.87
C ILE A 74 15.80 2.50 5.15
N LYS A 75 16.01 1.18 5.19
CA LYS A 75 15.87 0.40 6.43
C LYS A 75 16.70 0.98 7.57
N ARG A 76 17.99 1.25 7.31
CA ARG A 76 18.90 1.84 8.32
C ARG A 76 18.42 3.21 8.80
N LYS A 77 17.92 4.06 7.90
CA LYS A 77 17.38 5.38 8.25
C LYS A 77 16.14 5.27 9.14
N ILE A 78 15.22 4.35 8.81
CA ILE A 78 14.04 4.06 9.63
C ILE A 78 14.46 3.59 11.02
N GLU A 79 15.38 2.62 11.09
CA GLU A 79 15.90 2.06 12.34
C GLU A 79 16.94 2.94 13.05
N SER A 80 17.28 4.12 12.53
CA SER A 80 18.14 5.07 13.26
C SER A 80 17.34 6.23 13.84
N GLY A 81 16.01 6.25 13.64
CA GLY A 81 15.20 7.42 13.94
C GLY A 81 15.64 8.65 13.15
N TYR A 82 16.16 8.47 11.92
CA TYR A 82 16.38 9.58 11.00
C TYR A 82 15.07 10.36 10.82
N ASP A 83 15.12 11.67 10.54
CA ASP A 83 13.91 12.43 10.28
C ASP A 83 13.21 11.86 9.02
N LEU A 84 12.14 11.10 9.24
CA LEU A 84 11.46 10.39 8.17
C LEU A 84 10.51 11.29 7.38
N ARG A 85 10.34 12.57 7.76
CA ARG A 85 9.41 13.48 7.08
C ARG A 85 9.70 13.62 5.59
N GLU A 86 10.97 13.76 5.19
CA GLU A 86 11.32 13.85 3.77
C GLU A 86 11.08 12.53 3.02
N LEU A 87 11.34 11.39 3.69
CA LEU A 87 11.07 10.07 3.13
C LEU A 87 9.57 9.85 2.91
N LEU A 88 8.75 10.25 3.88
CA LEU A 88 7.29 10.12 3.88
C LEU A 88 6.60 11.18 3.01
N ASP A 89 7.16 12.38 2.83
CA ASP A 89 6.62 13.38 1.90
C ASP A 89 6.84 12.96 0.44
N ARG A 90 8.01 12.39 0.14
CA ARG A 90 8.43 12.12 -1.25
C ARG A 90 8.11 10.72 -1.76
N HIS A 91 7.58 9.84 -0.93
CA HIS A 91 7.30 8.47 -1.33
C HIS A 91 6.25 8.37 -2.44
N THR A 92 5.32 9.35 -2.54
CA THR A 92 4.32 9.47 -3.62
C THR A 92 4.79 10.33 -4.79
N SER A 93 5.62 11.34 -4.54
CA SER A 93 5.91 12.40 -5.52
C SER A 93 7.20 12.20 -6.32
N TYR A 94 8.10 11.27 -5.96
CA TYR A 94 9.44 11.26 -6.59
C TYR A 94 10.17 9.92 -6.83
N TYR A 95 9.61 8.75 -6.53
CA TYR A 95 10.43 7.52 -6.61
C TYR A 95 9.86 6.41 -7.51
N GLY A 96 10.42 6.34 -8.72
CA GLY A 96 10.51 5.09 -9.46
C GLY A 96 11.34 4.00 -8.74
N HIS A 97 11.80 4.25 -7.51
CA HIS A 97 12.71 3.38 -6.76
C HIS A 97 12.36 3.29 -5.26
N THR A 98 11.14 3.63 -4.83
CA THR A 98 10.80 3.60 -3.39
C THR A 98 10.83 2.16 -2.87
N PRO A 99 11.37 1.90 -1.67
CA PRO A 99 11.29 0.60 -1.01
C PRO A 99 9.99 0.40 -0.22
N LEU A 100 9.10 1.39 -0.18
CA LEU A 100 7.88 1.37 0.61
C LEU A 100 6.67 1.12 -0.27
N LEU A 101 5.73 0.33 0.25
CA LEU A 101 4.42 0.07 -0.35
C LEU A 101 3.35 0.74 0.51
N SER A 102 2.58 1.65 -0.08
CA SER A 102 1.46 2.31 0.60
C SER A 102 0.26 1.37 0.77
N ALA A 103 -0.38 1.46 1.94
CA ALA A 103 -1.64 0.86 2.35
C ALA A 103 -2.35 1.75 3.39
N THR A 104 -3.56 1.39 3.80
CA THR A 104 -4.37 2.17 4.76
C THR A 104 -5.24 1.27 5.61
N PHE A 105 -5.65 1.73 6.79
CA PHE A 105 -6.65 1.04 7.62
C PHE A 105 -8.08 1.15 7.06
N ASN A 106 -8.35 2.07 6.14
CA ASN A 106 -9.69 2.28 5.59
C ASN A 106 -9.78 1.79 4.12
N PRO A 107 -10.63 0.80 3.81
CA PRO A 107 -10.81 0.34 2.43
C PRO A 107 -11.36 1.42 1.48
N GLU A 108 -12.12 2.41 1.98
CA GLU A 108 -12.58 3.54 1.16
C GLU A 108 -11.41 4.41 0.70
N CYS A 109 -10.41 4.63 1.56
CA CYS A 109 -9.20 5.35 1.19
C CYS A 109 -8.38 4.57 0.16
N ALA A 110 -8.33 3.24 0.27
CA ALA A 110 -7.66 2.39 -0.72
C ALA A 110 -8.30 2.50 -2.13
N GLN A 111 -9.59 2.85 -2.21
CA GLN A 111 -10.29 3.09 -3.48
C GLN A 111 -9.70 4.25 -4.28
N VAL A 112 -9.05 5.23 -3.64
CA VAL A 112 -8.35 6.34 -4.32
C VAL A 112 -7.26 5.81 -5.26
N PHE A 113 -6.58 4.72 -4.89
CA PHE A 113 -5.52 4.10 -5.68
C PHE A 113 -6.06 3.06 -6.70
N ALA A 114 -7.29 2.60 -6.49
CA ALA A 114 -8.01 1.67 -7.35
C ALA A 114 -9.31 2.27 -7.96
N PRO A 115 -9.26 3.41 -8.67
CA PRO A 115 -10.44 3.99 -9.30
C PRO A 115 -10.92 3.10 -10.45
N THR A 116 -12.22 2.86 -10.51
CA THR A 116 -12.90 1.92 -11.41
C THR A 116 -13.55 2.63 -12.60
N ASP A 117 -12.80 3.55 -13.22
CA ASP A 117 -13.28 4.27 -14.40
C ASP A 117 -13.68 3.28 -15.51
N ARG A 118 -14.93 3.42 -15.98
CA ARG A 118 -15.54 2.59 -17.02
C ARG A 118 -14.81 2.69 -18.37
N PHE A 119 -14.08 3.78 -18.63
CA PHE A 119 -13.25 3.98 -19.81
C PHE A 119 -11.83 3.38 -19.67
N VAL A 120 -11.28 3.31 -18.44
CA VAL A 120 -9.95 2.74 -18.15
C VAL A 120 -9.99 1.22 -17.93
N ARG A 121 -11.17 0.68 -17.56
CA ARG A 121 -11.45 -0.76 -17.41
C ARG A 121 -10.97 -1.64 -18.57
N LYS A 122 -10.81 -1.08 -19.77
CA LYS A 122 -10.35 -1.83 -20.95
C LYS A 122 -8.85 -2.13 -21.01
N LYS A 123 -8.00 -1.45 -20.21
CA LYS A 123 -6.54 -1.70 -20.28
C LYS A 123 -5.98 -2.48 -19.10
N HIS A 124 -6.32 -2.14 -17.86
CA HIS A 124 -5.88 -2.89 -16.66
C HIS A 124 -6.93 -2.78 -15.54
N PRO A 125 -7.62 -3.87 -15.18
CA PRO A 125 -8.60 -3.84 -14.08
C PRO A 125 -7.89 -3.61 -12.73
N LYS A 126 -8.52 -2.83 -11.86
CA LYS A 126 -8.02 -2.46 -10.53
C LYS A 126 -8.97 -2.95 -9.44
N THR A 127 -8.41 -3.34 -8.31
CA THR A 127 -9.14 -3.83 -7.15
C THR A 127 -8.49 -3.37 -5.84
N ILE A 128 -9.17 -3.68 -4.73
CA ILE A 128 -8.69 -3.46 -3.37
C ILE A 128 -8.38 -4.82 -2.76
N TYR A 129 -7.18 -4.93 -2.19
CA TYR A 129 -6.70 -6.09 -1.47
C TYR A 129 -6.83 -5.85 0.02
N GLU A 130 -7.36 -6.84 0.74
CA GLU A 130 -7.28 -6.92 2.19
C GLU A 130 -6.03 -7.71 2.55
N ILE A 131 -5.14 -7.10 3.32
CA ILE A 131 -3.83 -7.65 3.68
C ILE A 131 -3.66 -7.70 5.21
N THR A 132 -2.94 -8.70 5.69
CA THR A 132 -2.65 -8.90 7.12
C THR A 132 -1.16 -9.08 7.33
N ILE A 133 -0.51 -8.06 7.89
CA ILE A 133 0.96 -7.95 7.97
C ILE A 133 1.39 -7.76 9.43
N PRO A 134 2.53 -8.31 9.89
CA PRO A 134 3.09 -7.97 11.20
C PRO A 134 3.41 -6.48 11.30
N ALA A 135 3.12 -5.86 12.44
CA ALA A 135 3.33 -4.44 12.67
C ALA A 135 4.78 -4.03 12.40
N ASN A 136 5.76 -4.85 12.77
CA ASN A 136 7.18 -4.57 12.56
C ASN A 136 7.62 -4.46 11.09
N ARG A 137 6.75 -4.72 10.13
CA ARG A 137 7.02 -4.49 8.71
C ARG A 137 6.49 -3.14 8.22
N CYS A 138 5.88 -2.37 9.11
CA CYS A 138 5.12 -1.18 8.79
C CYS A 138 5.61 0.02 9.62
N ILE A 139 5.51 1.21 9.02
CA ILE A 139 5.59 2.48 9.74
C ILE A 139 4.36 3.34 9.42
N VAL A 140 3.88 4.10 10.41
CA VAL A 140 2.88 5.15 10.21
C VAL A 140 3.56 6.45 9.80
N ASP A 141 2.84 7.33 9.10
CA ASP A 141 3.22 8.73 8.96
C ASP A 141 2.55 9.57 10.07
N PRO A 142 3.23 9.87 11.19
CA PRO A 142 2.63 10.62 12.29
C PRO A 142 2.43 12.10 11.96
N PHE A 143 3.07 12.61 10.91
CA PHE A 143 3.00 14.02 10.51
C PHE A 143 1.97 14.28 9.43
N ASN A 144 1.36 13.23 8.88
CA ASN A 144 0.46 13.31 7.75
C ASN A 144 1.10 14.08 6.57
N THR A 145 2.41 13.90 6.37
CA THR A 145 3.17 14.48 5.25
C THR A 145 2.64 14.05 3.89
N GLY A 146 2.17 12.80 3.76
CA GLY A 146 1.51 12.32 2.53
C GLY A 146 0.10 12.87 2.30
N GLU A 147 -0.40 13.75 3.18
CA GLU A 147 -1.75 14.33 3.16
C GLU A 147 -2.91 13.31 3.10
N CYS A 148 -2.69 12.06 3.51
CA CYS A 148 -3.72 10.99 3.54
C CYS A 148 -4.67 11.05 4.76
N GLY A 149 -4.55 12.09 5.59
CA GLY A 149 -5.40 12.46 6.72
C GLY A 149 -5.57 11.40 7.82
N ALA A 150 -6.75 11.38 8.47
CA ALA A 150 -7.06 10.54 9.63
C ALA A 150 -7.00 9.03 9.35
N ALA A 151 -6.98 8.64 8.07
CA ALA A 151 -6.92 7.24 7.67
C ALA A 151 -5.51 6.64 7.81
N GLN A 152 -4.52 7.45 8.24
CA GLN A 152 -3.12 7.11 8.51
C GLN A 152 -2.55 6.18 7.44
N GLU A 153 -1.99 6.77 6.40
CA GLU A 153 -1.22 5.99 5.42
C GLU A 153 -0.16 5.15 6.13
N ILE A 154 -0.13 3.87 5.80
CA ILE A 154 0.83 2.91 6.32
C ILE A 154 1.81 2.57 5.22
N MET A 155 3.09 2.72 5.55
CA MET A 155 4.19 2.31 4.69
C MET A 155 4.64 0.91 5.07
N ILE A 156 4.45 -0.05 4.17
CA ILE A 156 4.94 -1.42 4.32
C ILE A 156 6.33 -1.51 3.68
N PHE A 157 7.31 -2.01 4.42
CA PHE A 157 8.68 -2.12 3.95
C PHE A 157 8.88 -3.31 3.02
N GLY A 158 9.39 -3.01 1.82
CA GLY A 158 9.89 -3.96 0.85
C GLY A 158 8.81 -4.59 -0.02
N LEU A 159 8.00 -5.48 0.55
CA LEU A 159 7.11 -6.34 -0.23
C LEU A 159 5.90 -6.85 0.59
N ILE A 160 4.90 -7.42 -0.06
CA ILE A 160 3.75 -8.09 0.56
C ILE A 160 3.72 -9.51 0.01
N TYR A 161 3.75 -10.52 0.86
CA TYR A 161 3.75 -11.91 0.42
C TYR A 161 2.34 -12.36 0.01
N PRO A 162 2.21 -13.37 -0.88
CA PRO A 162 0.92 -13.92 -1.26
C PRO A 162 0.05 -14.34 -0.07
N ASP A 163 0.62 -15.00 0.93
CA ASP A 163 -0.08 -15.46 2.16
C ASP A 163 -0.50 -14.32 3.09
N GLU A 164 0.02 -13.10 2.88
CA GLU A 164 -0.43 -11.91 3.60
C GLU A 164 -1.67 -11.29 2.95
N ILE A 165 -2.06 -11.72 1.74
CA ILE A 165 -3.30 -11.28 1.07
C ILE A 165 -4.45 -12.17 1.54
N ALA A 166 -5.32 -11.63 2.39
CA ALA A 166 -6.45 -12.34 2.99
C ALA A 166 -7.70 -12.33 2.12
N ALA A 167 -7.94 -11.24 1.38
CA ALA A 167 -9.11 -11.12 0.51
C ALA A 167 -8.87 -10.15 -0.64
N VAL A 168 -9.68 -10.28 -1.68
CA VAL A 168 -9.70 -9.34 -2.82
C VAL A 168 -11.13 -8.89 -3.09
N LYS A 169 -11.30 -7.61 -3.38
CA LYS A 169 -12.61 -7.08 -3.75
C LYS A 169 -13.04 -7.59 -5.14
N ILE A 170 -14.24 -8.17 -5.23
CA ILE A 170 -14.79 -8.69 -6.50
C ILE A 170 -15.58 -7.61 -7.24
N LEU A 171 -16.25 -6.73 -6.49
CA LEU A 171 -17.08 -5.66 -7.03
C LEU A 171 -16.66 -4.34 -6.41
N ASN A 172 -16.16 -3.46 -7.27
CA ASN A 172 -15.82 -2.08 -6.93
C ASN A 172 -16.48 -1.11 -7.95
N ASP A 173 -17.60 -1.52 -8.56
CA ASP A 173 -18.27 -0.84 -9.67
C ASP A 173 -18.93 0.47 -9.23
N ASP A 174 -18.10 1.47 -8.96
CA ASP A 174 -18.49 2.86 -8.88
C ASP A 174 -17.62 3.66 -9.86
N ALA A 175 -18.20 4.60 -10.59
CA ALA A 175 -17.54 5.23 -11.73
C ALA A 175 -16.26 5.97 -11.31
N HIS A 176 -16.16 6.42 -10.05
CA HIS A 176 -15.00 7.08 -9.47
C HIS A 176 -14.89 6.79 -7.96
N SER A 177 -13.72 7.01 -7.36
CA SER A 177 -13.70 7.20 -5.91
C SER A 177 -14.44 8.50 -5.62
N GLU A 178 -15.57 8.41 -4.92
CA GLU A 178 -16.32 9.61 -4.54
C GLU A 178 -15.51 10.52 -3.62
N LEU A 179 -14.44 10.01 -3.01
CA LEU A 179 -13.50 10.79 -2.21
C LEU A 179 -12.62 11.72 -3.06
N LEU A 180 -12.70 11.63 -4.39
CA LEU A 180 -11.97 12.46 -5.34
C LEU A 180 -12.89 13.53 -5.94
N VAL A 181 -12.36 14.75 -6.12
CA VAL A 181 -13.04 15.81 -6.88
C VAL A 181 -12.44 15.87 -8.28
N GLN A 182 -13.24 15.58 -9.31
CA GLN A 182 -12.87 15.89 -10.68
C GLN A 182 -13.21 17.35 -10.99
N GLY A 183 -12.28 18.08 -11.63
CA GLY A 183 -12.68 19.17 -12.51
C GLY A 183 -12.09 20.58 -12.29
N GLU A 184 -11.31 20.87 -11.25
CA GLU A 184 -10.83 22.26 -11.03
C GLU A 184 -9.32 22.44 -10.80
N PHE A 185 -8.56 21.37 -10.53
CA PHE A 185 -7.18 21.48 -9.99
C PHE A 185 -6.05 20.96 -10.89
N GLY A 186 -6.24 20.90 -12.21
CA GLY A 186 -5.19 20.45 -13.14
C GLY A 186 -4.94 18.92 -13.08
N PRO A 187 -3.69 18.43 -13.24
CA PRO A 187 -3.39 16.98 -13.27
C PRO A 187 -3.48 16.29 -11.90
N TYR A 188 -3.66 17.06 -10.83
CA TYR A 188 -3.80 16.56 -9.47
C TYR A 188 -5.28 16.32 -9.19
N ILE A 189 -5.63 15.10 -8.77
CA ILE A 189 -6.99 14.79 -8.32
C ILE A 189 -7.03 15.00 -6.80
N PRO A 190 -7.66 16.07 -6.29
CA PRO A 190 -7.69 16.34 -4.86
C PRO A 190 -8.56 15.30 -4.17
N TRP A 191 -8.05 14.80 -3.05
CA TRP A 191 -8.79 13.98 -2.09
C TRP A 191 -9.54 14.86 -1.10
N VAL A 192 -10.79 14.53 -0.79
CA VAL A 192 -11.62 15.24 0.19
C VAL A 192 -11.87 14.35 1.40
N ARG A 193 -11.12 14.63 2.47
CA ARG A 193 -11.13 13.86 3.72
C ARG A 193 -12.50 13.75 4.40
N ASP A 194 -13.28 14.83 4.39
CA ASP A 194 -14.56 14.88 5.12
C ASP A 194 -15.74 14.36 4.29
N LYS A 195 -15.49 13.94 3.04
CA LYS A 195 -16.52 13.36 2.20
C LYS A 195 -16.71 11.90 2.60
N THR A 196 -17.92 11.57 3.05
CA THR A 196 -18.30 10.17 3.27
C THR A 196 -18.57 9.52 1.91
N SER A 197 -17.89 8.40 1.63
CA SER A 197 -18.16 7.64 0.40
C SER A 197 -19.54 6.98 0.52
N THR A 198 -20.37 7.12 -0.50
CA THR A 198 -21.65 6.43 -0.63
C THR A 198 -21.51 5.07 -1.33
N ASN A 199 -20.29 4.70 -1.72
CA ASN A 199 -19.98 3.43 -2.36
C ASN A 199 -20.26 2.24 -1.41
N ARG A 200 -21.49 1.75 -1.47
CA ARG A 200 -21.95 0.58 -0.72
C ARG A 200 -21.17 -0.68 -1.11
N ALA A 201 -20.65 -0.75 -2.33
CA ALA A 201 -19.93 -1.93 -2.80
C ALA A 201 -18.66 -2.14 -1.98
N VAL A 202 -17.85 -1.08 -1.74
CA VAL A 202 -16.64 -1.14 -0.89
C VAL A 202 -16.97 -1.60 0.53
N LYS A 203 -18.06 -1.08 1.11
CA LYS A 203 -18.51 -1.36 2.48
C LYS A 203 -19.04 -2.77 2.68
N ASP A 204 -19.64 -3.35 1.65
CA ASP A 204 -20.31 -4.64 1.75
C ASP A 204 -19.30 -5.80 1.88
N PRO A 205 -19.32 -6.55 2.99
CA PRO A 205 -18.46 -7.73 3.19
C PRO A 205 -18.67 -8.83 2.15
N THR A 206 -19.86 -8.96 1.54
CA THR A 206 -20.13 -10.02 0.56
C THR A 206 -19.42 -9.78 -0.77
N ASN A 207 -18.95 -8.56 -1.01
CA ASN A 207 -18.21 -8.20 -2.22
C ASN A 207 -16.69 -8.47 -2.10
N TRP A 208 -16.27 -9.23 -1.09
CA TRP A 208 -14.88 -9.64 -0.89
C TRP A 208 -14.73 -11.15 -1.11
N ARG A 209 -13.86 -11.53 -2.04
CA ARG A 209 -13.39 -12.90 -2.20
C ARG A 209 -12.34 -13.18 -1.15
N ARG A 210 -12.71 -13.94 -0.12
CA ARG A 210 -11.75 -14.47 0.86
C ARG A 210 -10.85 -15.49 0.19
N ARG A 211 -9.54 -15.44 0.47
CA ARG A 211 -8.63 -16.49 0.06
C ARG A 211 -8.66 -17.59 1.10
N GLU A 212 -8.73 -18.84 0.65
CA GLU A 212 -8.50 -19.97 1.52
C GLU A 212 -7.06 -19.84 2.03
N ARG A 213 -6.89 -19.76 3.35
CA ARG A 213 -5.55 -19.79 3.94
C ARG A 213 -4.94 -21.13 3.56
N LEU A 214 -3.86 -21.11 2.75
CA LEU A 214 -3.06 -22.31 2.57
C LEU A 214 -2.64 -22.78 3.97
N PRO A 215 -2.81 -24.07 4.30
CA PRO A 215 -2.39 -24.58 5.60
C PRO A 215 -0.90 -24.29 5.78
N CYS A 216 -0.57 -23.71 6.93
CA CYS A 216 0.78 -23.36 7.35
C CYS A 216 1.70 -24.58 7.39
#